data_AF-A0A954G8F8-F1
#
_entry.id   AF-A0A954G8F8-F1
#
_cell.length_a   1.000
_cell.length_b   1.000
_cell.length_c   1.000
_cell.angle_alpha   90.00
_cell.angle_beta   90.00
_cell.angle_gamma   90.00
#
_symmetry.space_group_name_H-M   'P 1'
#
loop_
_entity.id
_entity.type
_entity.pdbx_description
1 polymer ?
#
loop_
_entity_poly.entity_id
_entity_poly.type
_entity_poly.pdbx_seq_one_letter_code
_entity_poly.pdbx_strand_id
1 'polypeptide(L)'
;MILPRGFRSAGLACGIKEKKTTFDLALFVSDVPCAGAGVFTKNQVCGAPVKVSRERVPGAALRAVVINSGNANACTGEQGIEDAKWMTGLVAAGLDVAAENVLVCSTGIIGRFLPRTPLEAGIPAAIEQLGADADSFLNAARGMMTTDTVPKQATRVFNAGGQEIRVSGVAKGAAMIAPNMATMLSVIMTDAPLDATQADQMLRHAVDRSFNCVSVEGHTSTSDTVILLANGASGADSLSEAELTQLQTALDEVAMELGQAIIRDAEG
;
A
#
# COMPACT_ATOMS: atom_id res chain seq x y z
N MET A 1 2.21 -17.24 -0.43
CA MET A 1 1.38 -16.07 -0.80
C MET A 1 1.17 -16.10 -2.31
N ILE A 2 0.01 -15.64 -2.80
CA ILE A 2 -0.31 -15.61 -4.23
C ILE A 2 -0.85 -14.21 -4.53
N LEU A 3 -0.37 -13.56 -5.59
CA LEU A 3 -0.92 -12.27 -6.01
C LEU A 3 -2.24 -12.45 -6.79
N PRO A 4 -3.18 -11.50 -6.68
CA PRO A 4 -4.32 -11.46 -7.59
C PRO A 4 -3.83 -11.31 -9.04
N ARG A 5 -4.59 -11.85 -9.99
CA ARG A 5 -4.19 -11.82 -11.40
C ARG A 5 -3.96 -10.39 -11.87
N GLY A 6 -2.99 -10.22 -12.78
CA GLY A 6 -2.63 -8.90 -13.29
C GLY A 6 -1.95 -7.98 -12.28
N PHE A 7 -1.60 -8.44 -11.08
CA PHE A 7 -0.72 -7.68 -10.17
C PHE A 7 0.71 -8.21 -10.19
N ARG A 8 1.65 -7.27 -10.14
CA ARG A 8 3.08 -7.50 -9.93
C ARG A 8 3.57 -6.62 -8.81
N SER A 9 4.68 -7.01 -8.20
CA SER A 9 5.29 -6.23 -7.13
C SER A 9 6.81 -6.33 -7.19
N ALA A 10 7.47 -5.37 -6.56
CA ALA A 10 8.91 -5.38 -6.38
C ALA A 10 9.25 -4.68 -5.06
N GLY A 11 10.37 -5.06 -4.47
CA GLY A 11 10.99 -4.28 -3.42
C GLY A 11 12.49 -4.48 -3.43
N LEU A 12 13.22 -3.43 -3.08
CA LEU A 12 14.68 -3.44 -3.12
C LEU A 12 15.27 -2.42 -2.15
N ALA A 13 16.58 -2.52 -1.94
CA ALA A 13 17.37 -1.52 -1.26
C ALA A 13 17.87 -0.48 -2.28
N CYS A 14 17.26 0.71 -2.30
CA CYS A 14 17.68 1.83 -3.14
C CYS A 14 18.58 2.83 -2.41
N GLY A 15 18.69 2.72 -1.07
CA GLY A 15 19.69 3.43 -0.29
C GLY A 15 19.20 4.72 0.38
N ILE A 16 17.90 4.80 0.66
CA ILE A 16 17.27 5.79 1.55
C ILE A 16 17.68 5.54 3.00
N LYS A 17 17.71 4.26 3.42
CA LYS A 17 18.18 3.86 4.75
C LYS A 17 19.71 3.83 4.78
N GLU A 18 20.27 4.03 5.97
CA GLU A 18 21.72 4.08 6.18
C GLU A 18 22.41 2.76 5.77
N LYS A 19 21.84 1.63 6.19
CA LYS A 19 22.33 0.30 5.80
C LYS A 19 21.88 0.00 4.37
N LYS A 20 22.81 0.08 3.42
CA LYS A 20 22.58 -0.05 1.97
C LYS A 20 22.02 -1.40 1.51
N THR A 21 22.05 -2.43 2.35
CA THR A 21 21.44 -3.74 2.05
C THR A 21 19.99 -3.84 2.54
N THR A 22 19.50 -2.86 3.29
CA THR A 22 18.15 -2.89 3.85
C THR A 22 17.16 -2.37 2.82
N PHE A 23 16.11 -3.13 2.56
CA PHE A 23 15.08 -2.77 1.61
C PHE A 23 14.35 -1.51 2.08
N ASP A 24 14.11 -0.57 1.17
CA ASP A 24 13.57 0.75 1.48
C ASP A 24 12.71 1.36 0.37
N LEU A 25 12.46 0.60 -0.69
CA LEU A 25 11.52 0.91 -1.75
C LEU A 25 10.65 -0.31 -2.03
N ALA A 26 9.35 -0.08 -2.18
CA ALA A 26 8.38 -1.07 -2.60
C ALA A 26 7.49 -0.50 -3.71
N LEU A 27 7.08 -1.37 -4.62
CA LEU A 27 6.22 -1.04 -5.74
C LEU A 27 5.18 -2.14 -5.91
N PHE A 28 3.91 -1.75 -6.04
CA PHE A 28 2.79 -2.63 -6.36
C PHE A 28 2.15 -2.11 -7.64
N VAL A 29 2.01 -2.94 -8.67
CA VAL A 29 1.56 -2.54 -10.00
C VAL A 29 0.45 -3.46 -10.46
N SER A 30 -0.60 -2.88 -11.03
CA SER A 30 -1.55 -3.61 -11.84
C SER A 30 -1.22 -3.42 -13.33
N ASP A 31 -1.26 -4.51 -14.07
CA ASP A 31 -1.07 -4.54 -15.52
C ASP A 31 -2.25 -3.90 -16.26
N VAL A 32 -3.43 -3.87 -15.63
CA VAL A 32 -4.65 -3.23 -16.14
C VAL A 32 -5.15 -2.13 -15.18
N PRO A 33 -5.97 -1.17 -15.66
CA PRO A 33 -6.57 -0.15 -14.79
C PRO A 33 -7.35 -0.73 -13.61
N CYS A 34 -7.20 -0.13 -12.44
CA CYS A 34 -7.89 -0.51 -11.22
C CYS A 34 -8.92 0.53 -10.80
N ALA A 35 -10.06 0.05 -10.30
CA ALA A 35 -10.75 0.77 -9.24
C ALA A 35 -9.86 0.80 -8.00
N GLY A 36 -9.77 1.94 -7.33
CA GLY A 36 -9.02 2.01 -6.09
C GLY A 36 -9.55 3.04 -5.12
N ALA A 37 -9.30 2.77 -3.85
CA ALA A 37 -9.78 3.53 -2.72
C ALA A 37 -8.67 3.67 -1.68
N GLY A 38 -8.81 4.66 -0.79
CA GLY A 38 -7.86 4.90 0.28
C GLY A 38 -8.51 5.43 1.55
N VAL A 39 -8.08 4.90 2.69
CA VAL A 39 -8.35 5.44 4.01
C VAL A 39 -7.04 5.99 4.59
N PHE A 40 -7.07 7.22 5.07
CA PHE A 40 -5.87 7.96 5.47
C PHE A 40 -5.97 8.46 6.90
N THR A 41 -4.82 8.82 7.46
CA THR A 41 -4.73 9.49 8.76
C THR A 41 -5.67 10.70 8.86
N LYS A 42 -6.24 10.87 10.05
CA LYS A 42 -7.01 12.06 10.46
C LYS A 42 -6.12 13.13 11.11
N ASN A 43 -4.81 12.89 11.22
CA ASN A 43 -3.87 13.87 11.75
C ASN A 43 -3.85 15.13 10.86
N GLN A 44 -4.00 16.30 11.48
CA GLN A 44 -3.99 17.58 10.77
C GLN A 44 -2.62 17.87 10.12
N VAL A 45 -1.54 17.39 10.74
CA VAL A 45 -0.17 17.46 10.21
C VAL A 45 0.09 16.24 9.33
N CYS A 46 -0.75 16.02 8.31
CA CYS A 46 -0.56 14.90 7.38
C CYS A 46 0.58 15.16 6.38
N GLY A 47 1.37 14.12 6.10
CA GLY A 47 2.50 14.16 5.19
C GLY A 47 2.08 14.47 3.74
N ALA A 48 3.04 14.93 2.94
CA ALA A 48 2.80 15.24 1.53
C ALA A 48 2.25 14.04 0.72
N PRO A 49 2.75 12.81 0.89
CA PRO A 49 2.21 11.63 0.19
C PRO A 49 0.74 11.37 0.47
N VAL A 50 0.29 11.59 1.71
CA VAL A 50 -1.11 11.43 2.09
C VAL A 50 -2.00 12.39 1.32
N LYS A 51 -1.58 13.65 1.18
CA LYS A 51 -2.36 14.66 0.44
C LYS A 51 -2.46 14.29 -1.05
N VAL A 52 -1.34 13.94 -1.67
CA VAL A 52 -1.29 13.56 -3.09
C VAL A 52 -2.13 12.31 -3.38
N SER A 53 -1.99 11.26 -2.58
CA SER A 53 -2.76 10.03 -2.80
C SER A 53 -4.25 10.20 -2.49
N ARG A 54 -4.61 11.03 -1.50
CA ARG A 54 -6.00 11.32 -1.15
C ARG A 54 -6.74 12.06 -2.27
N GLU A 55 -6.07 12.93 -3.01
CA GLU A 55 -6.66 13.64 -4.16
C GLU A 55 -6.97 12.69 -5.35
N ARG A 56 -6.35 11.51 -5.39
CA ARG A 56 -6.45 10.54 -6.48
C ARG A 56 -7.47 9.42 -6.22
N VAL A 57 -8.03 9.35 -5.02
CA VAL A 57 -8.97 8.29 -4.62
C VAL A 57 -10.29 8.85 -4.06
N PRO A 58 -11.43 8.16 -4.26
CA PRO A 58 -11.58 6.96 -5.07
C PRO A 58 -11.36 7.24 -6.57
N GLY A 59 -10.75 6.30 -7.28
CA GLY A 59 -10.37 6.43 -8.70
C GLY A 59 -10.64 5.16 -9.48
N ALA A 60 -10.87 5.26 -10.79
CA ALA A 60 -11.24 4.13 -11.66
C ALA A 60 -10.12 3.66 -12.60
N ALA A 61 -8.98 4.35 -12.61
CA ALA A 61 -7.89 4.10 -13.56
C ALA A 61 -6.52 3.97 -12.90
N LEU A 62 -6.46 3.68 -11.59
CA LEU A 62 -5.20 3.56 -10.87
C LEU A 62 -4.38 2.38 -11.39
N ARG A 63 -3.06 2.47 -11.28
CA ARG A 63 -2.10 1.53 -11.87
C ARG A 63 -1.03 1.07 -10.91
N ALA A 64 -0.63 1.90 -9.94
CA ALA A 64 0.44 1.52 -9.03
C ALA A 64 0.35 2.20 -7.66
N VAL A 65 1.01 1.61 -6.67
CA VAL A 65 1.37 2.25 -5.40
C VAL A 65 2.89 2.16 -5.24
N VAL A 66 3.55 3.30 -5.07
CA VAL A 66 4.97 3.36 -4.75
C VAL A 66 5.16 3.76 -3.29
N ILE A 67 6.02 3.04 -2.58
CA ILE A 67 6.24 3.24 -1.15
C ILE A 67 7.73 3.32 -0.87
N ASN A 68 8.18 4.41 -0.25
CA ASN A 68 9.51 4.45 0.35
C ASN A 68 9.44 4.30 1.88
N SER A 69 10.48 3.70 2.46
CA SER A 69 10.67 3.65 3.90
C SER A 69 12.01 4.27 4.32
N GLY A 70 12.09 4.78 5.55
CA GLY A 70 13.24 5.54 6.07
C GLY A 70 13.08 7.07 5.99
N ASN A 71 12.10 7.57 5.23
CA ASN A 71 11.75 9.00 5.16
C ASN A 71 10.23 9.13 5.00
N ALA A 72 9.57 9.91 5.86
CA ALA A 72 8.12 10.07 5.85
C ALA A 72 7.60 11.13 4.87
N ASN A 73 8.48 11.98 4.33
CA ASN A 73 8.13 13.16 3.54
C ASN A 73 6.95 13.95 4.18
N ALA A 74 7.05 14.16 5.49
CA ALA A 74 6.09 14.89 6.29
C ALA A 74 6.75 16.13 6.90
N CYS A 75 5.97 17.19 7.08
CA CYS A 75 6.47 18.52 7.51
C CYS A 75 7.54 19.11 6.56
N THR A 76 7.39 18.86 5.25
CA THR A 76 8.33 19.27 4.19
C THR A 76 7.79 20.39 3.28
N GLY A 77 6.65 21.00 3.63
CA GLY A 77 6.06 22.11 2.89
C GLY A 77 5.69 21.77 1.45
N GLU A 78 5.71 22.78 0.57
CA GLU A 78 5.39 22.63 -0.86
C GLU A 78 6.38 21.70 -1.57
N GLN A 79 7.67 21.81 -1.24
CA GLN A 79 8.71 20.91 -1.76
C GLN A 79 8.36 19.44 -1.55
N GLY A 80 7.80 19.09 -0.39
CA GLY A 80 7.37 17.71 -0.13
C GLY A 80 6.26 17.23 -1.07
N ILE A 81 5.33 18.11 -1.44
CA ILE A 81 4.25 17.82 -2.39
C ILE A 81 4.82 17.62 -3.79
N GLU A 82 5.75 18.50 -4.20
CA GLU A 82 6.47 18.37 -5.46
C GLU A 82 7.28 17.07 -5.50
N ASP A 83 7.99 16.71 -4.43
CA ASP A 83 8.74 15.46 -4.31
C ASP A 83 7.81 14.24 -4.44
N ALA A 84 6.64 14.26 -3.79
CA ALA A 84 5.66 13.19 -3.88
C ALA A 84 5.08 13.05 -5.29
N LYS A 85 4.74 14.17 -5.95
CA LYS A 85 4.28 14.18 -7.35
C LYS A 85 5.38 13.70 -8.29
N TRP A 86 6.60 14.17 -8.11
CA TRP A 86 7.78 13.75 -8.87
C TRP A 86 8.00 12.24 -8.77
N MET A 87 7.94 11.68 -7.55
CA MET A 87 8.09 10.24 -7.32
C MET A 87 7.02 9.43 -8.07
N THR A 88 5.76 9.90 -8.07
CA THR A 88 4.71 9.25 -8.87
C THR A 88 4.91 9.42 -10.37
N GLY A 89 5.43 10.56 -10.82
CA GLY A 89 5.77 10.79 -12.21
C GLY A 89 6.88 9.88 -12.72
N LEU A 90 7.89 9.59 -11.90
CA LEU A 90 8.98 8.69 -12.26
C LEU A 90 8.49 7.24 -12.45
N VAL A 91 7.62 6.76 -11.55
CA VAL A 91 6.96 5.46 -11.70
C VAL A 91 6.06 5.44 -12.94
N ALA A 92 5.26 6.48 -13.12
CA ALA A 92 4.33 6.58 -14.22
C ALA A 92 5.02 6.57 -15.59
N ALA A 93 6.15 7.29 -15.71
CA ALA A 93 6.98 7.28 -16.91
C ALA A 93 7.55 5.88 -17.21
N GLY A 94 8.03 5.16 -16.21
CA GLY A 94 8.55 3.80 -16.40
C GLY A 94 7.48 2.74 -16.69
N LEU A 95 6.21 3.02 -16.39
CA LEU A 95 5.07 2.14 -16.68
C LEU A 95 4.25 2.58 -17.89
N ASP A 96 4.58 3.70 -18.53
CA ASP A 96 3.82 4.34 -19.61
C ASP A 96 2.35 4.61 -19.23
N VAL A 97 2.15 5.32 -18.10
CA VAL A 97 0.82 5.69 -17.58
C VAL A 97 0.78 7.15 -17.14
N ALA A 98 -0.41 7.68 -16.89
CA ALA A 98 -0.57 9.00 -16.30
C ALA A 98 -0.08 9.03 -14.83
N ALA A 99 0.57 10.12 -14.41
CA ALA A 99 1.10 10.27 -13.05
C ALA A 99 -0.01 10.24 -11.98
N GLU A 100 -1.21 10.69 -12.34
CA GLU A 100 -2.41 10.69 -11.52
C GLU A 100 -2.92 9.28 -11.23
N ASN A 101 -2.52 8.29 -12.04
CA ASN A 101 -2.88 6.88 -11.86
C ASN A 101 -1.95 6.15 -10.89
N VAL A 102 -0.94 6.81 -10.32
CA VAL A 102 -0.02 6.22 -9.35
C VAL A 102 -0.29 6.82 -7.97
N LEU A 103 -0.35 6.00 -6.94
CA LEU A 103 -0.42 6.45 -5.54
C LEU A 103 0.97 6.40 -4.91
N VAL A 104 1.19 7.21 -3.88
CA VAL A 104 2.45 7.29 -3.13
C VAL A 104 2.20 7.21 -1.63
N CYS A 105 3.03 6.42 -0.95
CA CYS A 105 3.12 6.40 0.51
C CYS A 105 4.58 6.57 0.94
N SER A 106 4.80 7.17 2.10
CA SER A 106 6.13 7.31 2.68
C SER A 106 6.06 7.07 4.18
N THR A 107 7.12 6.49 4.75
CA THR A 107 7.20 6.23 6.19
C THR A 107 8.64 6.33 6.68
N GLY A 108 8.85 6.86 7.89
CA GLY A 108 10.18 7.01 8.48
C GLY A 108 10.35 8.38 9.13
N ILE A 109 11.53 8.98 8.95
CA ILE A 109 11.89 10.24 9.63
C ILE A 109 11.05 11.41 9.08
N ILE A 110 10.48 12.21 9.98
CA ILE A 110 9.71 13.44 9.69
C ILE A 110 10.66 14.64 9.59
N GLY A 111 10.29 15.65 8.78
CA GLY A 111 11.02 16.92 8.68
C GLY A 111 12.29 16.86 7.81
N ARG A 112 12.46 15.79 7.02
CA ARG A 112 13.55 15.66 6.04
C ARG A 112 12.98 15.58 4.64
N PHE A 113 13.56 16.34 3.70
CA PHE A 113 13.20 16.23 2.28
C PHE A 113 13.45 14.84 1.73
N LEU A 114 12.68 14.47 0.71
CA LEU A 114 12.78 13.16 0.09
C LEU A 114 14.15 13.04 -0.61
N PRO A 115 14.93 11.97 -0.35
CA PRO A 115 16.21 11.79 -1.01
C PRO A 115 15.99 11.35 -2.46
N ARG A 116 15.99 12.30 -3.40
CA ARG A 116 15.70 12.03 -4.81
C ARG A 116 16.73 11.10 -5.47
N THR A 117 18.02 11.30 -5.23
CA THR A 117 19.10 10.51 -5.86
C THR A 117 18.96 8.99 -5.73
N PRO A 118 18.74 8.39 -4.54
CA PRO A 118 18.50 6.95 -4.46
C PRO A 118 17.21 6.51 -5.16
N LEU A 119 16.17 7.35 -5.19
CA LEU A 119 14.91 7.05 -5.86
C LEU A 119 15.00 7.14 -7.40
N GLU A 120 15.81 8.05 -7.93
CA GLU A 120 16.09 8.21 -9.36
C GLU A 120 16.64 6.93 -9.98
N ALA A 121 17.51 6.22 -9.25
CA ALA A 121 18.04 4.92 -9.68
C ALA A 121 17.14 3.75 -9.23
N GLY A 122 16.57 3.84 -8.02
CA GLY A 122 15.82 2.76 -7.39
C GLY A 122 14.49 2.45 -8.07
N ILE A 123 13.74 3.46 -8.51
CA ILE A 123 12.42 3.27 -9.12
C ILE A 123 12.52 2.54 -10.46
N PRO A 124 13.39 2.94 -11.42
CA PRO A 124 13.60 2.18 -12.64
C PRO A 124 14.02 0.72 -12.37
N ALA A 125 14.97 0.51 -11.45
CA ALA A 125 15.40 -0.84 -11.08
C ALA A 125 14.26 -1.68 -10.46
N ALA A 126 13.36 -1.07 -9.69
CA ALA A 126 12.20 -1.76 -9.12
C ALA A 126 11.20 -2.16 -10.21
N ILE A 127 11.02 -1.32 -11.24
CA ILE A 127 10.15 -1.61 -12.39
C ILE A 127 10.69 -2.81 -13.18
N GLU A 128 12.00 -2.87 -13.42
CA GLU A 128 12.65 -3.99 -14.10
C GLU A 128 12.51 -5.32 -13.33
N GLN A 129 12.38 -5.26 -12.00
CA GLN A 129 12.26 -6.41 -11.11
C GLN A 129 10.80 -6.78 -10.76
N LEU A 130 9.81 -6.18 -11.40
CA LEU A 130 8.40 -6.50 -11.15
C LEU A 130 8.09 -7.97 -11.43
N GLY A 131 7.76 -8.71 -10.38
CA GLY A 131 7.35 -10.12 -10.46
C GLY A 131 5.95 -10.35 -9.89
N ALA A 132 5.32 -11.43 -10.35
CA ALA A 132 4.00 -11.88 -9.87
C ALA A 132 4.10 -13.02 -8.84
N ASP A 133 5.32 -13.43 -8.48
CA ASP A 133 5.60 -14.52 -7.54
C ASP A 133 5.62 -14.07 -6.07
N ALA A 134 5.67 -15.06 -5.18
CA ALA A 134 5.66 -14.85 -3.74
C ALA A 134 6.91 -14.12 -3.23
N ASP A 135 8.06 -14.31 -3.87
CA ASP A 135 9.33 -13.70 -3.45
C ASP A 135 9.34 -12.20 -3.75
N SER A 136 8.84 -11.83 -4.92
CA SER A 136 8.63 -10.43 -5.32
C SER A 136 7.67 -9.71 -4.37
N PHE A 137 6.59 -10.39 -3.98
CA PHE A 137 5.65 -9.86 -3.00
C PHE A 137 6.28 -9.71 -1.61
N LEU A 138 7.08 -10.68 -1.18
CA LEU A 138 7.83 -10.64 0.10
C LEU A 138 8.86 -9.51 0.10
N ASN A 139 9.53 -9.30 -1.01
CA ASN A 139 10.48 -8.22 -1.21
C ASN A 139 9.79 -6.85 -1.13
N ALA A 140 8.62 -6.68 -1.74
CA ALA A 140 7.81 -5.47 -1.60
C ALA A 140 7.40 -5.23 -0.13
N ALA A 141 6.97 -6.27 0.58
CA ALA A 141 6.66 -6.19 2.01
C ALA A 141 7.88 -5.73 2.84
N ARG A 142 9.08 -6.23 2.53
CA ARG A 142 10.33 -5.78 3.16
C ARG A 142 10.68 -4.33 2.85
N GLY A 143 10.42 -3.87 1.62
CA GLY A 143 10.69 -2.50 1.17
C GLY A 143 9.95 -1.41 1.93
N MET A 144 8.78 -1.71 2.48
CA MET A 144 7.98 -0.76 3.25
C MET A 144 8.22 -0.79 4.76
N MET A 145 8.91 -1.81 5.30
CA MET A 145 9.18 -1.95 6.74
C MET A 145 10.03 -0.81 7.30
N THR A 146 9.88 -0.46 8.58
CA THR A 146 10.80 0.46 9.28
C THR A 146 11.41 -0.21 10.50
N THR A 147 10.65 -0.25 11.58
CA THR A 147 11.00 -0.83 12.89
C THR A 147 10.38 -2.20 13.07
N ASP A 148 9.56 -2.62 12.11
CA ASP A 148 9.01 -3.96 12.00
C ASP A 148 10.12 -5.02 12.13
N THR A 149 9.86 -6.10 12.87
CA THR A 149 10.82 -7.22 12.98
C THR A 149 10.54 -8.28 11.91
N VAL A 150 9.28 -8.39 11.47
CA VAL A 150 8.86 -9.33 10.42
C VAL A 150 7.98 -8.67 9.33
N PRO A 151 8.09 -9.11 8.06
CA PRO A 151 7.17 -8.71 7.00
C PRO A 151 5.77 -9.27 7.24
N LYS A 152 4.73 -8.53 6.86
CA LYS A 152 3.33 -8.88 7.11
C LYS A 152 2.57 -8.97 5.79
N GLN A 153 2.04 -10.15 5.51
CA GLN A 153 1.35 -10.50 4.28
C GLN A 153 0.16 -11.40 4.60
N ALA A 154 -0.94 -11.26 3.88
CA ALA A 154 -2.09 -12.14 3.99
C ALA A 154 -2.72 -12.35 2.61
N THR A 155 -3.26 -13.55 2.36
CA THR A 155 -3.98 -13.90 1.13
C THR A 155 -5.26 -14.67 1.47
N ARG A 156 -6.34 -14.37 0.75
CA ARG A 156 -7.58 -15.15 0.71
C ARG A 156 -7.95 -15.44 -0.73
N VAL A 157 -8.55 -16.61 -0.93
CA VAL A 157 -9.00 -17.10 -2.22
C VAL A 157 -10.39 -17.70 -2.04
N PHE A 158 -11.32 -17.33 -2.91
CA PHE A 158 -12.68 -17.87 -2.90
C PHE A 158 -13.20 -17.98 -4.33
N ASN A 159 -14.27 -18.76 -4.53
CA ASN A 159 -14.90 -18.92 -5.84
C ASN A 159 -16.15 -18.07 -5.94
N ALA A 160 -16.27 -17.29 -7.02
CA ALA A 160 -17.46 -16.53 -7.39
C ALA A 160 -17.69 -16.70 -8.90
N GLY A 161 -18.92 -17.06 -9.30
CA GLY A 161 -19.27 -17.24 -10.71
C GLY A 161 -18.47 -18.31 -11.44
N GLY A 162 -17.93 -19.30 -10.72
CA GLY A 162 -17.02 -20.30 -11.28
C GLY A 162 -15.59 -19.80 -11.55
N GLN A 163 -15.29 -18.55 -11.20
CA GLN A 163 -13.95 -17.97 -11.24
C GLN A 163 -13.36 -17.93 -9.83
N GLU A 164 -12.08 -18.24 -9.73
CA GLU A 164 -11.32 -18.05 -8.49
C GLU A 164 -10.97 -16.57 -8.35
N ILE A 165 -11.42 -15.91 -7.28
CA ILE A 165 -11.06 -14.53 -6.93
C ILE A 165 -10.04 -14.53 -5.80
N ARG A 166 -9.09 -13.61 -5.87
CA ARG A 166 -7.98 -13.49 -4.94
C ARG A 166 -7.99 -12.13 -4.28
N VAL A 167 -7.69 -12.11 -2.99
CA VAL A 167 -7.44 -10.90 -2.20
C VAL A 167 -6.11 -11.08 -1.50
N SER A 168 -5.16 -10.20 -1.74
CA SER A 168 -3.86 -10.22 -1.06
C SER A 168 -3.49 -8.85 -0.56
N GLY A 169 -2.97 -8.79 0.66
CA GLY A 169 -2.54 -7.55 1.27
C GLY A 169 -1.19 -7.65 1.93
N VAL A 170 -0.54 -6.50 2.04
CA VAL A 170 0.66 -6.26 2.85
C VAL A 170 0.38 -5.17 3.84
N ALA A 171 1.04 -5.24 4.99
CA ALA A 171 1.07 -4.12 5.92
C ALA A 171 2.46 -3.94 6.53
N LYS A 172 2.69 -2.73 7.03
CA LYS A 172 3.81 -2.41 7.91
C LYS A 172 3.32 -1.56 9.07
N GLY A 173 4.13 -1.53 10.11
CA GLY A 173 3.83 -0.98 11.43
C GLY A 173 4.13 -2.04 12.49
N ALA A 174 4.72 -1.59 13.59
CA ALA A 174 4.86 -2.35 14.82
C ALA A 174 4.40 -1.42 15.95
N ALA A 175 3.60 -1.91 16.90
CA ALA A 175 3.20 -1.09 18.04
C ALA A 175 4.41 -0.78 18.93
N MET A 176 4.42 0.42 19.54
CA MET A 176 5.61 1.09 20.05
C MET A 176 6.02 0.67 21.46
N ILE A 177 7.29 0.28 21.64
CA ILE A 177 8.03 0.45 22.92
C ILE A 177 8.78 1.79 22.99
N ALA A 178 8.96 2.49 21.86
CA ALA A 178 9.59 3.82 21.83
C ALA A 178 8.52 4.92 21.76
N PRO A 179 8.46 5.86 22.73
CA PRO A 179 7.41 6.87 22.77
C PRO A 179 7.47 7.74 21.50
N ASN A 180 6.38 7.79 20.72
CA ASN A 180 6.02 8.79 19.68
C ASN A 180 6.09 8.46 18.17
N MET A 181 6.34 7.24 17.67
CA MET A 181 6.26 6.97 16.21
C MET A 181 5.80 5.55 15.82
N ALA A 182 4.49 5.31 15.65
CA ALA A 182 4.01 4.17 14.85
C ALA A 182 3.20 4.68 13.65
N THR A 183 3.68 4.40 12.44
CA THR A 183 2.96 4.62 11.18
C THR A 183 2.56 3.28 10.59
N MET A 184 1.27 3.14 10.28
CA MET A 184 0.70 2.00 9.60
C MET A 184 0.50 2.30 8.12
N LEU A 185 1.11 1.50 7.25
CA LEU A 185 0.80 1.51 5.82
C LEU A 185 0.31 0.13 5.40
N SER A 186 -0.72 0.08 4.56
CA SER A 186 -1.25 -1.17 4.03
C SER A 186 -1.69 -1.00 2.57
N VAL A 187 -1.41 -2.03 1.77
CA VAL A 187 -1.88 -2.13 0.37
C VAL A 187 -2.56 -3.48 0.23
N ILE A 188 -3.84 -3.45 -0.11
CA ILE A 188 -4.67 -4.62 -0.42
C ILE A 188 -4.98 -4.59 -1.91
N MET A 189 -4.88 -5.74 -2.55
CA MET A 189 -5.08 -5.94 -3.98
C MET A 189 -6.08 -7.07 -4.19
N THR A 190 -6.96 -6.92 -5.18
CA THR A 190 -7.87 -7.98 -5.61
C THR A 190 -8.08 -7.97 -7.11
N ASP A 191 -8.31 -9.15 -7.69
CA ASP A 191 -8.69 -9.31 -9.09
C ASP A 191 -10.21 -9.34 -9.30
N ALA A 192 -10.99 -9.03 -8.26
CA ALA A 192 -12.43 -8.84 -8.35
C ALA A 192 -12.81 -7.62 -9.22
N PRO A 193 -13.91 -7.70 -9.99
CA PRO A 193 -14.44 -6.59 -10.78
C PRO A 193 -15.25 -5.65 -9.88
N LEU A 194 -14.58 -4.65 -9.30
CA LEU A 194 -15.24 -3.60 -8.51
C LEU A 194 -15.18 -2.27 -9.25
N ASP A 195 -16.21 -1.44 -9.06
CA ASP A 195 -16.09 -0.01 -9.32
C ASP A 195 -15.46 0.74 -8.14
N ALA A 196 -15.12 2.02 -8.36
CA ALA A 196 -14.44 2.84 -7.36
C ALA A 196 -15.29 3.12 -6.11
N THR A 197 -16.63 3.12 -6.24
CA THR A 197 -17.56 3.34 -5.12
C THR A 197 -17.65 2.09 -4.25
N GLN A 198 -17.79 0.91 -4.87
CA GLN A 198 -17.78 -0.38 -4.19
C GLN A 198 -16.44 -0.57 -3.46
N ALA A 199 -15.31 -0.31 -4.13
CA ALA A 199 -13.99 -0.41 -3.52
C ALA A 199 -13.86 0.50 -2.27
N ASP A 200 -14.34 1.74 -2.33
CA ASP A 200 -14.30 2.66 -1.19
C ASP A 200 -15.18 2.21 -0.01
N GLN A 201 -16.41 1.77 -0.29
CA GLN A 201 -17.33 1.27 0.74
C GLN A 201 -16.75 0.03 1.44
N MET A 202 -16.27 -0.94 0.67
CA MET A 202 -15.73 -2.19 1.19
C MET A 202 -14.44 -1.98 1.98
N LEU A 203 -13.56 -1.10 1.49
CA LEU A 203 -12.33 -0.73 2.18
C LEU A 203 -12.62 -0.08 3.54
N ARG A 204 -13.53 0.90 3.59
CA ARG A 204 -13.91 1.55 4.85
C ARG A 204 -14.45 0.55 5.86
N HIS A 205 -15.33 -0.35 5.42
CA HIS A 205 -15.88 -1.40 6.26
C HIS A 205 -14.78 -2.28 6.88
N ALA A 206 -13.86 -2.77 6.05
CA ALA A 206 -12.75 -3.61 6.50
C ALA A 206 -11.82 -2.86 7.45
N VAL A 207 -11.47 -1.60 7.14
CA VAL A 207 -10.57 -0.77 7.96
C VAL A 207 -11.17 -0.46 9.34
N ASP A 208 -12.46 -0.11 9.40
CA ASP A 208 -13.15 0.21 10.67
C ASP A 208 -13.19 -0.99 11.63
N ARG A 209 -13.14 -2.21 11.10
CA ARG A 209 -13.21 -3.46 11.86
C ARG A 209 -11.84 -4.10 12.12
N SER A 210 -10.76 -3.51 11.62
CA SER A 210 -9.40 -4.07 11.71
C SER A 210 -8.39 -3.01 12.15
N PHE A 211 -7.81 -2.27 11.20
CA PHE A 211 -6.74 -1.31 11.44
C PHE A 211 -7.16 -0.19 12.41
N ASN A 212 -8.39 0.32 12.32
CA ASN A 212 -8.90 1.33 13.26
C ASN A 212 -9.18 0.77 14.66
N CYS A 213 -9.17 -0.55 14.84
CA CYS A 213 -9.23 -1.20 16.15
C CYS A 213 -7.84 -1.41 16.77
N VAL A 214 -6.76 -1.18 16.01
CA VAL A 214 -5.38 -1.24 16.53
C VAL A 214 -5.10 0.10 17.24
N SER A 215 -5.11 0.08 18.57
CA SER A 215 -4.75 1.23 19.39
C SER A 215 -3.40 1.02 20.04
N VAL A 216 -2.50 1.97 19.79
CA VAL A 216 -1.16 2.03 20.37
C VAL A 216 -1.02 3.46 20.86
N GLU A 217 -1.25 3.67 22.15
CA GLU A 217 -1.07 4.93 22.89
C GLU A 217 -1.20 6.23 22.07
N GLY A 218 -2.43 6.75 21.94
CA GLY A 218 -2.76 8.18 21.80
C GLY A 218 -2.22 8.99 20.60
N HIS A 219 -1.33 8.43 19.77
CA HIS A 219 -0.60 9.17 18.75
C HIS A 219 -0.92 8.66 17.35
N THR A 220 -1.80 9.37 16.64
CA THR A 220 -2.11 9.10 15.22
C THR A 220 -0.97 9.58 14.33
N SER A 221 -0.41 8.71 13.48
CA SER A 221 0.71 9.08 12.59
C SER A 221 0.30 10.17 11.61
N THR A 222 1.29 10.92 11.13
CA THR A 222 1.16 11.86 10.00
C THR A 222 0.96 11.15 8.66
N SER A 223 1.14 9.83 8.60
CA SER A 223 1.27 9.09 7.33
C SER A 223 0.38 7.84 7.22
N ASP A 224 -0.47 7.52 8.22
CA ASP A 224 -1.28 6.30 8.18
C ASP A 224 -2.11 6.22 6.90
N THR A 225 -2.03 5.09 6.19
CA THR A 225 -2.65 4.91 4.88
C THR A 225 -2.99 3.44 4.63
N VAL A 226 -4.23 3.15 4.25
CA VAL A 226 -4.67 1.84 3.72
C VAL A 226 -5.22 2.06 2.32
N ILE A 227 -4.69 1.33 1.34
CA ILE A 227 -5.13 1.41 -0.06
C ILE A 227 -5.73 0.06 -0.47
N LEU A 228 -6.82 0.11 -1.24
CA LEU A 228 -7.35 -1.03 -1.99
C LEU A 228 -7.22 -0.77 -3.49
N LEU A 229 -6.69 -1.74 -4.24
CA LEU A 229 -6.72 -1.78 -5.71
C LEU A 229 -7.48 -3.02 -6.18
N ALA A 230 -8.49 -2.83 -7.02
CA ALA A 230 -9.31 -3.87 -7.63
C ALA A 230 -9.25 -3.75 -9.16
N ASN A 231 -8.68 -4.75 -9.84
CA ASN A 231 -8.35 -4.63 -11.27
C ASN A 231 -9.26 -5.45 -12.21
N GLY A 232 -10.20 -6.24 -11.67
CA GLY A 232 -11.13 -7.05 -12.47
C GLY A 232 -10.51 -8.21 -13.27
N ALA A 233 -9.23 -8.54 -13.06
CA ALA A 233 -8.54 -9.56 -13.87
C ALA A 233 -8.86 -11.01 -13.50
N SER A 234 -9.84 -11.26 -12.62
CA SER A 234 -10.32 -12.61 -12.26
C SER A 234 -11.04 -13.30 -13.41
N GLY A 235 -11.52 -12.53 -14.41
CA GLY A 235 -12.33 -13.03 -15.52
C GLY A 235 -13.84 -13.04 -15.23
N ALA A 236 -14.26 -12.56 -14.06
CA ALA A 236 -15.67 -12.29 -13.78
C ALA A 236 -16.04 -10.89 -14.30
N ASP A 237 -17.20 -10.77 -14.97
CA ASP A 237 -17.70 -9.48 -15.46
C ASP A 237 -18.32 -8.62 -14.34
N SER A 238 -18.99 -9.28 -13.39
CA SER A 238 -19.62 -8.64 -12.23
C SER A 238 -19.78 -9.65 -11.10
N LEU A 239 -20.11 -9.15 -9.90
CA LEU A 239 -20.41 -9.96 -8.73
C LEU A 239 -21.86 -9.75 -8.30
N SER A 240 -22.56 -10.84 -7.99
CA SER A 240 -23.86 -10.80 -7.32
C SER A 240 -23.72 -10.29 -5.88
N GLU A 241 -24.83 -9.95 -5.22
CA GLU A 241 -24.83 -9.51 -3.81
C GLU A 241 -24.20 -10.55 -2.87
N ALA A 242 -24.45 -11.84 -3.12
CA ALA A 242 -23.86 -12.93 -2.34
C ALA A 242 -22.34 -13.01 -2.52
N GLU A 243 -21.84 -12.80 -3.74
CA GLU A 243 -20.41 -12.81 -4.05
C GLU A 243 -19.70 -11.54 -3.56
N LEU A 244 -20.37 -10.39 -3.60
CA LEU A 244 -19.89 -9.17 -2.94
C LEU A 244 -19.75 -9.36 -1.43
N THR A 245 -20.68 -10.10 -0.81
CA THR A 245 -20.58 -10.45 0.63
C THR A 245 -19.39 -11.37 0.90
N GLN A 246 -19.12 -12.35 0.03
CA GLN A 246 -17.93 -13.20 0.13
C GLN A 246 -16.64 -12.40 -0.04
N LEU A 247 -16.60 -11.48 -1.00
CA LEU A 247 -15.47 -10.58 -1.20
C LEU A 247 -15.24 -9.67 0.02
N GLN A 248 -16.31 -9.13 0.60
CA GLN A 248 -16.20 -8.35 1.85
C GLN A 248 -15.61 -9.19 2.97
N THR A 249 -16.06 -10.43 3.12
CA THR A 249 -15.53 -11.35 4.13
C THR A 249 -14.04 -11.60 3.92
N ALA A 250 -13.62 -11.84 2.67
CA ALA A 250 -12.20 -12.02 2.35
C ALA A 250 -11.36 -10.76 2.62
N LEU A 251 -11.88 -9.57 2.31
CA LEU A 251 -11.23 -8.28 2.62
C LEU A 251 -11.11 -8.07 4.13
N ASP A 252 -12.17 -8.33 4.90
CA ASP A 252 -12.20 -8.23 6.35
C ASP A 252 -11.16 -9.17 6.99
N GLU A 253 -11.09 -10.42 6.52
CA GLU A 253 -10.12 -11.39 7.02
C GLU A 253 -8.67 -10.99 6.72
N VAL A 254 -8.38 -10.51 5.51
CA VAL A 254 -7.05 -10.00 5.15
C VAL A 254 -6.69 -8.79 6.01
N ALA A 255 -7.59 -7.82 6.13
CA ALA A 255 -7.34 -6.61 6.91
C ALA A 255 -7.17 -6.93 8.40
N MET A 256 -7.99 -7.83 8.96
CA MET A 256 -7.89 -8.30 10.34
C MET A 256 -6.57 -9.02 10.60
N GLU A 257 -6.17 -9.95 9.73
CA GLU A 257 -4.91 -10.69 9.87
C GLU A 257 -3.70 -9.74 9.86
N LEU A 258 -3.69 -8.77 8.95
CA LEU A 258 -2.65 -7.75 8.87
C LEU A 258 -2.64 -6.84 10.11
N GLY A 259 -3.81 -6.39 10.58
CA GLY A 259 -3.93 -5.61 11.81
C GLY A 259 -3.43 -6.37 13.05
N GLN A 260 -3.78 -7.64 13.17
CA GLN A 260 -3.27 -8.52 14.23
C GLN A 260 -1.76 -8.75 14.10
N ALA A 261 -1.23 -8.87 12.89
CA ALA A 261 0.21 -9.02 12.66
C ALA A 261 0.99 -7.77 13.11
N ILE A 262 0.42 -6.56 12.96
CA ILE A 262 1.00 -5.32 13.52
C ILE A 262 1.06 -5.38 15.05
N ILE A 263 0.01 -5.88 15.70
CA ILE A 263 -0.04 -6.03 17.15
C ILE A 263 0.95 -7.10 17.63
N ARG A 264 1.05 -8.24 16.94
CA ARG A 264 1.98 -9.33 17.32
C ARG A 264 3.45 -8.94 17.13
N ASP A 265 3.75 -8.07 16.16
CA ASP A 265 5.09 -7.55 15.91
C ASP A 265 5.44 -6.34 16.78
N ALA A 266 4.51 -5.89 17.62
CA ALA A 266 4.81 -4.97 18.69
C ALA A 266 5.57 -5.70 19.79
N GLU A 267 6.89 -5.76 19.69
CA GLU A 267 7.65 -6.39 20.75
C GLU A 267 7.53 -5.59 22.04
N GLY A 268 6.92 -6.27 23.01
CA GLY A 268 6.96 -6.22 24.46
C GLY A 268 6.47 -7.56 24.98
#